data_AF-A0A368P3Q0-F1
#
_entry.id   AF-A0A368P3Q0-F1
#
_cell.length_a   1.000
_cell.length_b   1.000
_cell.length_c   1.000
_cell.angle_alpha   90.00
_cell.angle_beta   90.00
_cell.angle_gamma   90.00
#
_symmetry.space_group_name_H-M   'P 1'
#
loop_
_entity.id
_entity.type
_entity.pdbx_description
1 polymer ?
#
loop_
_entity_poly.entity_id
_entity_poly.type
_entity_poly.pdbx_seq_one_letter_code
_entity_poly.pdbx_strand_id
1 'polypeptide(L)'
;MKTLLYTIIFITLPAYAFAQNSNHIPFVGNWEWTNGNETFKVELFTVQGSEGEAINGHYMLINNSTNEVIYKSNKLLLPEIDYYFGYAIYAKSYDGILLGGSIDDNVLYTGDGNFAVKLGSLTIILENTCSTCPTTATWEVSRLPGGQVGLPQTFTIPTDIVLTKID
;
A
#
# COMPACT_ATOMS: atom_id res chain seq x y z
N MET A 1 41.95 -52.38 15.54
CA MET A 1 41.18 -51.12 15.55
C MET A 1 40.80 -50.77 14.12
N LYS A 2 39.51 -50.80 13.76
CA LYS A 2 39.02 -50.34 12.45
C LYS A 2 38.29 -49.02 12.67
N THR A 3 38.84 -47.93 12.16
CA THR A 3 38.24 -46.60 12.18
C THR A 3 37.23 -46.50 11.02
N LEU A 4 35.94 -46.35 11.33
CA LEU A 4 34.93 -46.02 10.33
C LEU A 4 35.00 -44.51 10.02
N LEU A 5 35.26 -44.17 8.76
CA LEU A 5 35.04 -42.82 8.24
C LEU A 5 33.55 -42.67 7.91
N TYR A 6 32.89 -41.71 8.53
CA TYR A 6 31.54 -41.27 8.15
C TYR A 6 31.66 -40.15 7.13
N THR A 7 31.27 -40.42 5.89
CA THR A 7 31.12 -39.39 4.85
C THR A 7 29.77 -38.70 5.04
N ILE A 8 29.78 -37.43 5.46
CA ILE A 8 28.59 -36.60 5.56
C ILE A 8 28.29 -36.05 4.16
N ILE A 9 27.17 -36.49 3.57
CA ILE A 9 26.66 -35.96 2.30
C ILE A 9 25.76 -34.76 2.62
N PHE A 10 26.23 -33.55 2.29
CA PHE A 10 25.40 -32.35 2.32
C PHE A 10 24.49 -32.31 1.09
N ILE A 11 23.21 -32.61 1.29
CA ILE A 11 22.18 -32.41 0.26
C ILE A 11 21.78 -30.94 0.30
N THR A 12 22.30 -30.13 -0.62
CA THR A 12 21.82 -28.75 -0.81
C THR A 12 20.48 -28.81 -1.54
N LEU A 13 19.38 -28.62 -0.83
CA LEU A 13 18.08 -28.37 -1.45
C LEU A 13 18.11 -26.97 -2.09
N PRO A 14 17.72 -26.80 -3.36
CA PRO A 14 17.60 -25.47 -3.95
C PRO A 14 16.50 -24.71 -3.20
N ALA A 15 16.87 -23.55 -2.65
CA ALA A 15 15.89 -22.60 -2.17
C ALA A 15 15.12 -22.08 -3.38
N TYR A 16 13.83 -22.41 -3.48
CA TYR A 16 12.94 -21.77 -4.44
C TYR A 16 12.72 -20.33 -3.97
N ALA A 17 13.47 -19.40 -4.54
CA ALA A 17 13.12 -17.99 -4.48
C ALA A 17 11.87 -17.81 -5.35
N PHE A 18 10.73 -17.48 -4.74
CA PHE A 18 9.58 -17.02 -5.51
C PHE A 18 9.97 -15.69 -6.15
N ALA A 19 10.09 -15.67 -7.48
CA ALA A 19 10.37 -14.45 -8.20
C ALA A 19 9.16 -13.51 -8.06
N GLN A 20 9.37 -12.34 -7.47
CA GLN A 20 8.37 -11.27 -7.49
C GLN A 20 8.15 -10.80 -8.93
N ASN A 21 6.94 -10.38 -9.25
CA ASN A 21 6.67 -9.77 -10.55
C ASN A 21 7.52 -8.50 -10.68
N SER A 22 8.39 -8.46 -11.68
CA SER A 22 9.28 -7.32 -11.92
C SER A 22 8.53 -6.00 -12.09
N ASN A 23 7.28 -6.07 -12.54
CA ASN A 23 6.42 -4.90 -12.75
C ASN A 23 5.84 -4.34 -11.43
N HIS A 24 5.96 -5.07 -10.32
CA HIS A 24 5.50 -4.61 -9.00
C HIS A 24 6.62 -3.95 -8.19
N ILE A 25 7.86 -4.39 -8.39
CA ILE A 25 9.04 -3.95 -7.62
C ILE A 25 9.16 -2.41 -7.50
N PRO A 26 8.94 -1.62 -8.56
CA PRO A 26 9.08 -0.16 -8.46
C PRO A 26 8.15 0.49 -7.43
N PHE A 27 6.96 -0.09 -7.21
CA PHE A 27 5.91 0.47 -6.37
C PHE A 27 6.01 0.03 -4.91
N VAL A 28 6.52 -1.17 -4.63
CA VAL A 28 6.61 -1.73 -3.28
C VAL A 28 7.54 -0.87 -2.40
N GLY A 29 7.08 -0.52 -1.21
CA GLY A 29 7.83 0.30 -0.24
C GLY A 29 6.96 1.36 0.44
N ASN A 30 7.64 2.27 1.13
CA ASN A 30 7.03 3.40 1.82
C ASN A 30 7.12 4.65 0.96
N TRP A 31 6.04 5.44 0.97
CA TRP A 31 5.89 6.64 0.17
C TRP A 31 5.33 7.77 1.03
N GLU A 32 5.81 8.99 0.83
CA GLU A 32 5.39 10.15 1.62
C GLU A 32 5.07 11.36 0.76
N TRP A 33 4.08 12.13 1.21
CA TRP A 33 3.82 13.50 0.75
C TRP A 33 3.60 14.38 1.97
N THR A 34 4.30 15.52 2.02
CA THR A 34 4.21 16.47 3.12
C THR A 34 3.52 17.74 2.68
N ASN A 35 2.58 18.21 3.50
CA ASN A 35 1.89 19.48 3.33
C ASN A 35 1.90 20.26 4.64
N GLY A 36 2.81 21.22 4.77
CA GLY A 36 3.03 21.95 6.01
C GLY A 36 3.41 21.01 7.15
N ASN A 37 2.58 20.96 8.19
CA ASN A 37 2.81 20.14 9.38
C ASN A 37 2.18 18.73 9.28
N GLU A 38 1.69 18.32 8.13
CA GLU A 38 1.11 16.99 7.94
C GLU A 38 1.91 16.17 6.94
N THR A 39 2.07 14.88 7.20
CA THR A 39 2.67 13.93 6.26
C THR A 39 1.69 12.80 6.00
N PHE A 40 1.30 12.64 4.74
CA PHE A 40 0.57 11.49 4.25
C PHE A 40 1.56 10.40 3.88
N LYS A 41 1.35 9.20 4.42
CA LYS A 41 2.21 8.04 4.22
C LYS A 41 1.42 6.91 3.58
N VAL A 42 2.04 6.24 2.62
CA VAL A 42 1.49 5.07 1.94
C VAL A 42 2.51 3.94 2.03
N GLU A 43 2.06 2.76 2.45
CA GLU A 43 2.84 1.53 2.46
C GLU A 43 2.26 0.59 1.41
N LEU A 44 3.07 0.16 0.45
CA LEU A 44 2.70 -0.78 -0.61
C LEU A 44 3.52 -2.07 -0.50
N PHE A 45 2.85 -3.22 -0.54
CA PHE A 45 3.49 -4.53 -0.42
C PHE A 45 2.82 -5.58 -1.32
N THR A 46 3.59 -6.58 -1.73
CA THR A 46 3.08 -7.70 -2.54
C THR A 46 2.32 -8.70 -1.69
N VAL A 47 1.16 -9.15 -2.17
CA VAL A 47 0.39 -10.24 -1.58
C VAL A 47 0.14 -11.30 -2.66
N GLN A 48 0.29 -12.57 -2.30
CA GLN A 48 -0.08 -13.69 -3.17
C GLN A 48 -1.57 -14.01 -3.01
N GLY A 49 -2.31 -13.90 -4.09
CA GLY A 49 -3.73 -14.23 -4.16
C GLY A 49 -4.02 -15.39 -5.12
N SER A 50 -5.28 -15.79 -5.22
CA SER A 50 -5.74 -16.81 -6.17
C SER A 50 -5.52 -16.43 -7.64
N GLU A 51 -5.39 -15.13 -7.92
CA GLU A 51 -5.17 -14.56 -9.26
C GLU A 51 -3.69 -14.19 -9.51
N GLY A 52 -2.81 -14.68 -8.65
CA GLY A 52 -1.37 -14.38 -8.66
C GLY A 52 -1.00 -13.25 -7.71
N GLU A 53 0.20 -12.72 -7.90
CA GLU A 53 0.71 -11.60 -7.11
C GLU A 53 -0.07 -10.31 -7.43
N ALA A 54 -0.38 -9.55 -6.38
CA ALA A 54 -0.97 -8.21 -6.45
C ALA A 54 -0.22 -7.27 -5.49
N ILE A 55 -0.43 -5.96 -5.65
CA ILE A 55 0.06 -4.95 -4.71
C ILE A 55 -1.12 -4.51 -3.85
N ASN A 56 -0.96 -4.70 -2.53
CA ASN A 56 -1.88 -4.18 -1.55
C ASN A 56 -1.19 -3.10 -0.71
N GLY A 57 -1.95 -2.38 0.09
CA GLY A 57 -1.35 -1.36 0.93
C GLY A 57 -2.24 -0.73 1.98
N HIS A 58 -1.59 0.09 2.78
CA HIS A 58 -2.19 0.92 3.82
C HIS A 58 -1.78 2.39 3.63
N TYR A 59 -2.55 3.28 4.23
CA TYR A 59 -2.20 4.69 4.29
C TYR A 59 -2.46 5.26 5.69
N MET A 60 -1.78 6.36 6.01
CA MET A 60 -2.04 7.16 7.21
C MET A 60 -1.68 8.62 6.99
N LEU A 61 -2.26 9.48 7.81
CA LEU A 61 -1.87 10.89 7.90
C LEU A 61 -1.38 11.16 9.32
N ILE A 62 -0.20 11.77 9.43
CA ILE A 62 0.40 12.14 10.71
C ILE A 62 0.54 13.65 10.82
N ASN A 63 0.45 14.17 12.04
CA ASN A 63 0.84 15.53 12.37
C ASN A 63 2.32 15.53 12.77
N ASN A 64 3.17 16.20 12.00
CA ASN A 64 4.62 16.28 12.22
C ASN A 64 5.00 17.08 13.48
N SER A 65 4.12 17.96 13.97
CA SER A 65 4.40 18.75 15.18
C SER A 65 4.17 17.96 16.47
N THR A 66 3.14 17.10 16.49
CA THR A 66 2.80 16.27 17.67
C THR A 66 3.26 14.81 17.53
N ASN A 67 3.64 14.41 16.32
CA ASN A 67 3.89 13.02 15.94
C ASN A 67 2.67 12.09 16.18
N GLU A 68 1.47 12.65 16.16
CA GLU A 68 0.23 11.90 16.33
C GLU A 68 -0.34 11.46 14.98
N VAL A 69 -0.94 10.26 14.96
CA VAL A 69 -1.70 9.77 13.82
C VAL A 69 -3.06 10.45 13.81
N ILE A 70 -3.33 11.23 12.76
CA ILE A 70 -4.63 11.88 12.54
C ILE A 70 -5.65 10.81 12.11
N TYR A 71 -5.27 9.97 11.14
CA TYR A 71 -6.02 8.79 10.74
C TYR A 71 -5.11 7.74 10.13
N LYS A 72 -5.58 6.49 10.09
CA LYS A 72 -4.93 5.38 9.38
C LYS A 72 -5.98 4.42 8.83
N SER A 73 -5.67 3.80 7.70
CA SER A 73 -6.58 2.85 7.04
C SER A 73 -6.66 1.51 7.78
N ASN A 74 -5.55 1.04 8.33
CA ASN A 74 -5.46 -0.15 9.18
C ASN A 74 -5.90 0.19 10.62
N LYS A 75 -7.21 0.32 10.82
CA LYS A 75 -7.82 0.66 12.10
C LYS A 75 -8.37 -0.58 12.80
N LEU A 76 -8.29 -0.59 14.13
CA LEU A 76 -8.88 -1.63 14.97
C LEU A 76 -10.41 -1.54 14.88
N LEU A 77 -11.05 -2.62 14.42
CA LEU A 77 -12.51 -2.71 14.25
C LEU A 77 -13.17 -3.41 15.45
N LEU A 78 -12.58 -4.50 15.94
CA LEU A 78 -13.07 -5.24 17.11
C LEU A 78 -11.94 -5.44 18.11
N PRO A 79 -11.84 -4.59 19.14
CA PRO A 79 -10.76 -4.66 20.13
C PRO A 79 -10.71 -5.97 20.90
N GLU A 80 -11.84 -6.65 21.08
CA GLU A 80 -11.95 -7.89 21.86
C GLU A 80 -11.21 -9.07 21.21
N ILE A 81 -11.00 -9.01 19.89
CA ILE A 81 -10.34 -10.06 19.11
C ILE A 81 -9.16 -9.52 18.27
N ASP A 82 -8.70 -8.30 18.57
CA ASP A 82 -7.62 -7.61 17.86
C ASP A 82 -7.81 -7.61 16.33
N TYR A 83 -9.06 -7.41 15.88
CA TYR A 83 -9.42 -7.49 14.47
C TYR A 83 -9.31 -6.11 13.82
N TYR A 84 -8.42 -5.98 12.83
CA TYR A 84 -8.17 -4.75 12.10
C TYR A 84 -8.84 -4.76 10.73
N PHE A 85 -9.15 -3.57 10.23
CA PHE A 85 -9.41 -3.37 8.82
C PHE A 85 -8.16 -3.80 8.04
N GLY A 86 -8.36 -4.62 7.01
CA GLY A 86 -7.27 -5.15 6.19
C GLY A 86 -6.59 -4.09 5.33
N TYR A 87 -6.06 -4.53 4.20
CA TYR A 87 -5.52 -3.61 3.19
C TYR A 87 -6.64 -2.68 2.69
N ALA A 88 -6.29 -1.43 2.46
CA ALA A 88 -7.20 -0.41 1.91
C ALA A 88 -6.85 -0.06 0.47
N ILE A 89 -5.72 -0.55 -0.04
CA ILE A 89 -5.27 -0.36 -1.41
C ILE A 89 -5.21 -1.74 -2.06
N TYR A 90 -5.72 -1.83 -3.29
CA TYR A 90 -5.84 -3.05 -4.08
C TYR A 90 -5.41 -2.71 -5.51
N ALA A 91 -4.21 -3.10 -5.93
CA ALA A 91 -3.65 -2.61 -7.17
C ALA A 91 -2.77 -3.64 -7.88
N LYS A 92 -2.54 -3.39 -9.17
CA LYS A 92 -1.66 -4.19 -10.01
C LYS A 92 -1.00 -3.34 -11.08
N SER A 93 0.21 -3.73 -11.46
CA SER A 93 0.99 -3.10 -12.53
C SER A 93 1.34 -4.15 -13.58
N TYR A 94 1.20 -3.76 -14.85
CA TYR A 94 1.48 -4.61 -16.00
C TYR A 94 2.76 -4.21 -16.75
N ASP A 95 3.29 -3.01 -16.50
CA ASP A 95 4.41 -2.44 -17.24
C ASP A 95 5.53 -1.87 -16.34
N GLY A 96 5.32 -1.84 -15.02
CA GLY A 96 6.29 -1.28 -14.08
C GLY A 96 6.32 0.26 -14.05
N ILE A 97 5.38 0.93 -14.73
CA ILE A 97 5.30 2.40 -14.83
C ILE A 97 3.96 2.89 -14.29
N LEU A 98 2.87 2.20 -14.64
CA LEU A 98 1.52 2.49 -14.20
C LEU A 98 1.02 1.40 -13.25
N LEU A 99 0.56 1.83 -12.08
CA LEU A 99 -0.16 1.01 -11.13
C LEU A 99 -1.62 1.48 -11.06
N GLY A 100 -2.52 0.60 -11.46
CA GLY A 100 -3.96 0.84 -11.42
C GLY A 100 -4.65 -0.03 -10.39
N GLY A 101 -5.73 0.46 -9.81
CA GLY A 101 -6.46 -0.30 -8.80
C GLY A 101 -7.64 0.42 -8.18
N SER A 102 -7.99 -0.01 -6.97
CA SER A 102 -8.98 0.62 -6.12
C SER A 102 -8.42 0.93 -4.74
N ILE A 103 -9.05 1.90 -4.09
CA ILE A 103 -8.71 2.32 -2.73
C ILE A 103 -9.98 2.54 -1.92
N ASP A 104 -9.94 2.09 -0.67
CA ASP A 104 -10.97 2.33 0.34
C ASP A 104 -10.61 3.55 1.16
N ASP A 105 -11.31 4.67 0.96
CA ASP A 105 -11.37 5.76 1.93
C ASP A 105 -12.29 5.33 3.08
N ASN A 106 -11.69 4.62 4.03
CA ASN A 106 -12.36 4.05 5.19
C ASN A 106 -12.15 4.92 6.45
N VAL A 107 -11.59 6.12 6.30
CA VAL A 107 -11.38 7.07 7.41
C VAL A 107 -12.47 8.13 7.47
N LEU A 108 -13.52 7.99 6.65
CA LEU A 108 -14.73 8.81 6.72
C LEU A 108 -15.38 8.67 8.09
N TYR A 109 -15.40 9.78 8.83
CA TYR A 109 -16.20 9.88 10.04
C TYR A 109 -17.65 10.25 9.64
N THR A 110 -18.55 9.28 9.66
CA THR A 110 -19.98 9.60 9.73
C THR A 110 -20.33 9.59 11.21
N GLY A 111 -20.73 10.75 11.75
CA GLY A 111 -21.01 10.94 13.19
C GLY A 111 -22.17 10.11 13.74
N ASP A 112 -22.67 9.13 12.98
CA ASP A 112 -23.69 8.15 13.35
C ASP A 112 -23.10 6.81 13.83
N GLY A 113 -21.77 6.67 13.83
CA GLY A 113 -21.09 5.44 14.27
C GLY A 113 -21.10 4.31 13.24
N ASN A 114 -21.62 4.54 12.03
CA ASN A 114 -21.47 3.61 10.92
C ASN A 114 -20.09 3.82 10.26
N PHE A 115 -19.42 2.73 9.90
CA PHE A 115 -18.17 2.82 9.15
C PHE A 115 -18.48 3.04 7.68
N ALA A 116 -18.54 4.28 7.23
CA ALA A 116 -18.63 4.57 5.81
C ALA A 116 -17.28 4.26 5.12
N VAL A 117 -17.32 3.41 4.10
CA VAL A 117 -16.20 3.19 3.19
C VAL A 117 -16.57 3.82 1.85
N LYS A 118 -15.70 4.68 1.34
CA LYS A 118 -15.83 5.22 -0.01
C LYS A 118 -14.78 4.61 -0.91
N LEU A 119 -15.26 3.82 -1.87
CA LEU A 119 -14.42 3.20 -2.87
C LEU A 119 -14.02 4.22 -3.95
N GLY A 120 -12.72 4.32 -4.21
CA GLY A 120 -12.13 5.11 -5.28
C GLY A 120 -11.37 4.24 -6.28
N SER A 121 -11.21 4.76 -7.50
CA SER A 121 -10.23 4.25 -8.46
C SER A 121 -8.89 4.91 -8.18
N LEU A 122 -7.86 4.10 -7.99
CA LEU A 122 -6.49 4.53 -7.72
C LEU A 122 -5.67 4.43 -9.00
N THR A 123 -4.91 5.49 -9.29
CA THR A 123 -3.86 5.50 -10.30
C THR A 123 -2.58 6.05 -9.68
N ILE A 124 -1.47 5.32 -9.86
CA ILE A 124 -0.12 5.76 -9.51
C ILE A 124 0.77 5.66 -10.74
N ILE A 125 1.44 6.75 -11.12
CA ILE A 125 2.33 6.80 -12.28
C ILE A 125 3.70 7.25 -11.82
N LEU A 126 4.74 6.45 -12.10
CA LEU A 126 6.12 6.84 -11.80
C LEU A 126 6.54 8.02 -12.69
N GLU A 127 7.05 9.11 -12.11
CA GLU A 127 7.29 10.34 -12.87
C GLU A 127 8.68 10.44 -13.51
N ASN A 128 9.75 9.99 -12.86
CA ASN A 128 11.02 9.73 -13.55
C ASN A 128 12.07 9.00 -12.73
N THR A 129 12.95 8.35 -13.48
CA THR A 129 14.00 7.40 -13.08
C THR A 129 15.38 8.05 -13.21
N CYS A 130 15.52 9.26 -12.68
CA CYS A 130 16.85 9.82 -12.44
C CYS A 130 17.53 8.92 -11.39
N SER A 131 18.64 8.26 -11.72
CA SER A 131 19.26 7.23 -10.87
C SER A 131 19.75 7.74 -9.50
N THR A 132 19.87 9.05 -9.34
CA THR A 132 20.31 9.72 -8.11
C THR A 132 19.21 10.53 -7.44
N CYS A 133 18.02 10.61 -8.03
CA CYS A 133 16.90 11.34 -7.48
C CYS A 133 16.05 10.38 -6.63
N PRO A 134 15.35 10.90 -5.60
CA PRO A 134 14.28 10.15 -4.97
C PRO A 134 13.29 9.69 -6.02
N THR A 135 12.84 8.44 -5.91
CA THR A 135 11.78 7.93 -6.80
C THR A 135 10.48 8.63 -6.46
N THR A 136 9.82 9.22 -7.46
CA THR A 136 8.53 9.90 -7.27
C THR A 136 7.43 9.28 -8.11
N ALA A 137 6.19 9.44 -7.65
CA ALA A 137 5.02 8.99 -8.36
C ALA A 137 3.85 9.95 -8.18
N THR A 138 3.06 10.18 -9.23
CA THR A 138 1.74 10.79 -9.06
C THR A 138 0.84 9.83 -8.30
N TRP A 139 -0.03 10.38 -7.47
CA TRP A 139 -1.06 9.66 -6.74
C TRP A 139 -2.40 10.33 -7.00
N GLU A 140 -3.30 9.59 -7.63
CA GLU A 140 -4.62 10.08 -8.03
C GLU A 140 -5.71 9.10 -7.58
N VAL A 141 -6.70 9.64 -6.88
CA VAL A 141 -7.87 8.92 -6.41
C VAL A 141 -9.12 9.57 -6.98
N SER A 142 -9.80 8.86 -7.86
CA SER A 142 -11.01 9.33 -8.52
C SER A 142 -12.22 8.49 -8.11
N ARG A 143 -13.43 9.04 -8.33
CA ARG A 143 -14.66 8.29 -8.05
C ARG A 143 -14.87 7.20 -9.10
N LEU A 144 -15.35 6.04 -8.66
CA LEU A 144 -15.88 5.06 -9.59
C LEU A 144 -17.17 5.58 -10.26
N PRO A 145 -17.39 5.28 -11.54
CA PRO A 145 -18.65 5.56 -12.22
C PRO A 145 -19.84 4.93 -11.48
N GLY A 146 -20.96 5.64 -11.36
CA GLY A 146 -22.20 5.11 -10.76
C GLY A 146 -22.34 5.31 -9.24
N GLY A 147 -21.49 6.14 -8.61
CA GLY A 147 -21.60 6.43 -7.18
C GLY A 147 -22.94 7.08 -6.77
N GLN A 148 -23.44 6.73 -5.58
CA GLN A 148 -24.72 7.20 -5.05
C GLN A 148 -24.82 8.73 -4.96
N VAL A 149 -25.97 9.27 -5.35
CA VAL A 149 -26.34 10.68 -5.19
C VAL A 149 -26.59 10.96 -3.71
N GLY A 150 -25.95 11.99 -3.13
CA GLY A 150 -26.18 12.43 -1.75
C GLY A 150 -25.07 12.14 -0.72
N LEU A 151 -24.02 11.41 -1.09
CA LEU A 151 -22.84 11.22 -0.23
C LEU A 151 -21.76 12.31 -0.45
N PRO A 152 -20.87 12.57 0.53
CA PRO A 152 -19.74 13.49 0.36
C PRO A 152 -18.94 13.15 -0.89
N GLN A 153 -18.77 14.13 -1.78
CA GLN A 153 -18.19 13.93 -3.10
C GLN A 153 -16.65 13.89 -3.08
N THR A 154 -16.04 14.42 -2.01
CA THR A 154 -14.59 14.54 -1.86
C THR A 154 -14.03 13.40 -1.02
N PHE A 155 -12.85 12.88 -1.37
CA PHE A 155 -12.12 11.94 -0.52
C PHE A 155 -11.54 12.64 0.70
N THR A 156 -11.40 11.91 1.82
CA THR A 156 -10.73 12.38 3.04
C THR A 156 -9.21 12.34 2.88
N ILE A 157 -8.72 11.36 2.13
CA ILE A 157 -7.32 11.21 1.79
C ILE A 157 -6.91 12.22 0.72
N PRO A 158 -5.65 12.69 0.71
CA PRO A 158 -5.12 13.49 -0.38
C PRO A 158 -5.25 12.78 -1.73
N THR A 159 -5.52 13.56 -2.77
CA THR A 159 -5.49 13.14 -4.18
C THR A 159 -4.76 14.21 -4.98
N ASP A 160 -4.28 13.85 -6.17
CA ASP A 160 -3.59 14.74 -7.11
C ASP A 160 -2.29 15.31 -6.49
N ILE A 161 -1.53 14.43 -5.84
CA ILE A 161 -0.27 14.74 -5.15
C ILE A 161 0.89 13.94 -5.77
N VAL A 162 2.12 14.38 -5.49
CA VAL A 162 3.33 13.63 -5.84
C VAL A 162 3.92 13.02 -4.57
N LEU A 163 3.93 11.69 -4.53
CA LEU A 163 4.57 10.92 -3.47
C LEU A 163 6.05 10.76 -3.76
N THR A 164 6.86 10.76 -2.70
CA THR A 164 8.29 10.42 -2.74
C THR A 164 8.53 9.11 -2.01
N LYS A 165 9.24 8.18 -2.64
CA LYS A 165 9.62 6.91 -2.03
C LYS A 165 10.68 7.15 -0.96
N ILE A 166 10.52 6.49 0.19
CA ILE A 166 11.48 6.52 1.30
C ILE A 166 12.20 5.18 1.34
N ASP A 167 13.53 5.23 1.37
CA ASP A 167 14.42 4.06 1.48
C ASP A 167 14.50 3.54 2.93
#